data_AF-A0A9P7BPJ5-F1
#
_entry.id   AF-A0A9P7BPJ5-F1
#
_cell.length_a   1.000
_cell.length_b   1.000
_cell.length_c   1.000
_cell.angle_alpha   90.00
_cell.angle_beta   90.00
_cell.angle_gamma   90.00
#
_symmetry.space_group_name_H-M   'P 1'
#
loop_
_entity.id
_entity.type
_entity.pdbx_description
1 polymer ?
#
loop_
_entity_poly.entity_id
_entity_poly.type
_entity_poly.pdbx_seq_one_letter_code
_entity_poly.pdbx_strand_id
1 'polypeptide(L)'
;MDYVQGLSYADNTFDFVHIRFLVLALREDQWPMTIKELARVTKPGGMIQMTELDINPLDTDCQPFHVVTIVHAVCEKKGQDPRIVLELERMLLVTKRVKVIQTEDGSCDTSQLDDGSDRETARKFHWDYVET
;
A
#
# COMPACT_ATOMS: atom_id res chain seq x y z
N MET A 1 6.39 17.02 -0.29
CA MET A 1 6.13 17.00 1.17
C MET A 1 7.47 17.01 1.86
N ASP A 2 7.74 18.00 2.70
CA ASP A 2 8.89 17.92 3.60
C ASP A 2 8.52 16.93 4.72
N TYR A 3 9.11 15.73 4.70
CA TYR A 3 8.80 14.67 5.67
C TYR A 3 9.15 15.08 7.11
N VAL A 4 9.96 16.14 7.27
CA VAL A 4 10.34 16.69 8.56
C VAL A 4 9.18 17.46 9.22
N GLN A 5 8.24 18.01 8.43
CA GLN A 5 7.16 18.86 8.95
C GLN A 5 5.82 18.14 9.17
N GLY A 6 5.69 16.87 8.79
CA GLY A 6 4.42 16.14 8.92
C GLY A 6 3.29 16.77 8.08
N LEU A 7 2.05 16.33 8.31
CA LEU A 7 0.87 16.93 7.70
C LEU A 7 0.45 18.17 8.49
N SER A 8 0.01 19.23 7.80
CA SER A 8 -0.44 20.49 8.38
C SER A 8 -1.85 20.41 9.00
N TYR A 9 -2.13 19.34 9.72
CA TYR A 9 -3.38 19.10 10.44
C TYR A 9 -3.10 18.97 11.93
N ALA A 10 -4.06 19.38 12.76
CA ALA A 10 -3.97 19.19 14.20
C ALA A 10 -4.10 17.70 14.57
N ASP A 11 -3.72 17.35 15.79
CA ASP A 11 -3.95 16.02 16.33
C ASP A 11 -5.46 15.74 16.38
N ASN A 12 -5.86 14.49 16.15
CA ASN A 12 -7.25 14.03 16.28
C ASN A 12 -8.24 14.85 15.42
N THR A 13 -7.85 15.18 14.19
CA THR A 13 -8.68 15.98 13.27
C THR A 13 -9.74 15.13 12.57
N PHE A 14 -9.36 13.94 12.09
CA PHE A 14 -10.19 13.13 11.19
C PHE A 14 -10.75 11.89 11.90
N ASP A 15 -11.99 11.54 11.59
CA ASP A 15 -12.60 10.28 12.02
C ASP A 15 -12.16 9.10 11.13
N PHE A 16 -11.75 9.38 9.89
CA PHE A 16 -11.29 8.41 8.91
C PHE A 16 -10.13 8.97 8.07
N VAL A 17 -9.06 8.20 7.91
CA VAL A 17 -7.90 8.55 7.09
C VAL A 17 -7.58 7.40 6.14
N HIS A 18 -7.48 7.70 4.85
CA HIS A 18 -7.14 6.72 3.82
C HIS A 18 -5.83 7.13 3.14
N ILE A 19 -4.88 6.19 3.03
CA ILE A 19 -3.71 6.33 2.16
C ILE A 19 -3.64 5.17 1.18
N ARG A 20 -3.24 5.48 -0.06
CA ARG A 20 -3.25 4.51 -1.15
C ARG A 20 -2.05 4.68 -2.08
N PHE A 21 -1.42 3.56 -2.43
CA PHE A 21 -0.37 3.44 -3.45
C PHE A 21 0.85 4.34 -3.21
N LEU A 22 1.27 4.44 -1.95
CA LEU A 22 2.50 5.12 -1.57
C LEU A 22 3.74 4.22 -1.63
N VAL A 23 3.61 2.94 -1.97
CA VAL A 23 4.72 1.98 -2.17
C VAL A 23 5.82 2.50 -3.11
N LEU A 24 5.46 3.24 -4.17
CA LEU A 24 6.42 3.84 -5.10
C LEU A 24 6.79 5.29 -4.75
N ALA A 25 6.21 5.87 -3.70
CA ALA A 25 6.42 7.25 -3.27
C ALA A 25 7.28 7.38 -2.02
N LEU A 26 7.09 6.47 -1.05
CA LEU A 26 7.81 6.47 0.22
C LEU A 26 9.02 5.54 0.17
N ARG A 27 10.08 5.95 0.85
CA ARG A 27 11.19 5.07 1.21
C ARG A 27 10.82 4.20 2.41
N GLU A 28 11.50 3.07 2.54
CA GLU A 28 11.28 2.12 3.64
C GLU A 28 11.39 2.79 5.01
N ASP A 29 12.39 3.67 5.19
CA ASP A 29 12.64 4.42 6.43
C ASP A 29 11.54 5.45 6.77
N GLN A 30 10.73 5.85 5.79
CA GLN A 30 9.68 6.85 5.96
C GLN A 30 8.36 6.26 6.47
N TRP A 31 8.10 4.96 6.23
CA TRP A 31 6.85 4.31 6.63
C TRP A 31 6.53 4.41 8.13
N PRO A 32 7.48 4.16 9.06
CA PRO A 32 7.19 4.30 10.48
C PRO A 32 6.78 5.71 10.89
N MET A 33 7.36 6.74 10.25
CA MET A 33 6.99 8.14 10.50
C MET A 33 5.61 8.45 9.91
N THR A 34 5.35 8.01 8.68
CA THR A 34 4.03 8.15 8.02
C THR A 34 2.94 7.51 8.88
N ILE A 35 3.11 6.27 9.33
CA ILE A 35 2.10 5.57 10.16
C ILE A 35 1.83 6.32 11.46
N LYS A 36 2.88 6.84 12.12
CA LYS A 36 2.71 7.67 13.33
C LYS A 36 1.91 8.94 13.04
N GLU A 37 2.16 9.55 11.89
CA GLU A 37 1.48 10.77 11.49
C GLU A 37 0.00 10.54 11.18
N LEU A 38 -0.32 9.44 10.49
CA LEU A 38 -1.71 9.01 10.26
C LEU A 38 -2.42 8.77 11.59
N ALA A 39 -1.77 8.06 12.53
CA ALA A 39 -2.31 7.86 13.87
C ALA A 39 -2.48 9.17 14.67
N ARG A 40 -1.61 10.17 14.46
CA ARG A 40 -1.71 11.48 15.14
C ARG A 40 -2.92 12.27 14.66
N VAL A 41 -3.14 12.35 13.34
CA VAL A 41 -4.24 13.13 12.77
C VAL A 41 -5.60 12.43 12.88
N THR A 42 -5.61 11.13 13.18
CA THR A 42 -6.83 10.34 13.40
C THR A 42 -7.29 10.44 14.84
N LYS A 43 -8.58 10.67 15.07
CA LYS A 43 -9.18 10.72 16.41
C LYS A 43 -9.04 9.37 17.14
N PRO A 44 -9.04 9.34 18.48
CA PRO A 44 -9.15 8.09 19.21
C PRO A 44 -10.47 7.41 18.86
N GLY A 45 -10.39 6.16 18.39
CA GLY A 45 -11.56 5.42 17.88
C GLY A 45 -11.91 5.68 16.41
N GLY A 46 -11.20 6.59 15.74
CA GLY A 46 -11.24 6.73 14.28
C GLY A 46 -10.53 5.58 13.56
N MET A 47 -10.66 5.56 12.24
CA MET A 47 -10.15 4.47 11.39
C MET A 47 -9.08 4.95 10.42
N ILE A 48 -8.09 4.10 10.19
CA ILE A 48 -7.06 4.30 9.17
C ILE A 48 -7.18 3.14 8.18
N GLN A 49 -7.32 3.46 6.89
CA GLN A 49 -7.26 2.49 5.80
C GLN A 49 -5.96 2.69 5.02
N MET A 50 -5.27 1.59 4.75
CA MET A 50 -4.04 1.57 3.94
C MET A 50 -4.23 0.58 2.80
N THR A 51 -4.04 1.03 1.57
CA THR A 51 -4.19 0.22 0.36
C THR A 51 -2.90 0.27 -0.44
N GLU A 52 -2.14 -0.82 -0.48
CA GLU A 52 -0.85 -0.89 -1.16
C GLU A 52 -0.77 -2.06 -2.12
N LEU A 53 0.21 -2.02 -3.02
CA LEU A 53 0.49 -3.09 -3.97
C LEU A 53 1.58 -4.01 -3.43
N ASP A 54 1.39 -5.33 -3.56
CA ASP A 54 2.49 -6.29 -3.54
C ASP A 54 3.02 -6.43 -4.97
N ILE A 55 4.08 -5.70 -5.32
CA ILE A 55 4.70 -5.79 -6.64
C ILE A 55 5.63 -7.01 -6.63
N ASN A 56 5.05 -8.21 -6.72
CA ASN A 56 5.80 -9.46 -6.67
C ASN A 56 6.50 -9.74 -8.02
N PRO A 57 7.82 -10.04 -8.06
CA PRO A 57 8.46 -10.58 -9.24
C PRO A 57 7.92 -11.99 -9.49
N LEU A 58 7.03 -12.13 -10.46
CA LEU A 58 6.53 -13.43 -10.91
C LEU A 58 7.64 -14.20 -11.66
N ASP A 59 7.63 -15.52 -11.50
CA ASP A 59 8.72 -16.44 -11.86
C ASP A 59 8.59 -17.03 -13.28
N THR A 60 8.04 -16.30 -14.25
CA THR A 60 7.77 -16.83 -15.60
C THR A 60 8.52 -16.07 -16.70
N ASP A 61 8.71 -16.69 -17.87
CA ASP A 61 9.52 -16.16 -18.99
C ASP A 61 8.75 -15.23 -19.96
N CYS A 62 7.67 -14.59 -19.51
CA CYS A 62 6.81 -13.72 -20.35
C CYS A 62 7.23 -12.23 -20.31
N GLN A 63 7.08 -11.49 -21.41
CA GLN A 63 7.60 -10.12 -21.53
C GLN A 63 7.16 -9.07 -20.45
N PRO A 64 6.02 -9.16 -19.75
CA PRO A 64 5.66 -8.22 -18.67
C PRO A 64 6.63 -8.21 -17.48
N PHE A 65 7.46 -9.25 -17.30
CA PHE A 65 8.35 -9.37 -16.13
C PHE A 65 9.56 -8.42 -16.15
N HIS A 66 9.87 -7.82 -17.32
CA HIS A 66 10.92 -6.83 -17.40
C HIS A 66 10.54 -5.55 -16.65
N VAL A 67 9.27 -5.13 -16.69
CA VAL A 67 8.81 -3.91 -16.00
C VAL A 67 8.88 -4.10 -14.49
N VAL A 68 8.43 -5.25 -13.97
CA VAL A 68 8.51 -5.55 -12.53
C VAL A 68 9.97 -5.58 -12.05
N THR A 69 10.86 -6.23 -12.81
CA THR A 69 12.29 -6.25 -12.50
C THR A 69 12.89 -4.83 -12.48
N ILE A 70 12.54 -3.99 -13.46
CA ILE A 70 12.95 -2.57 -13.48
C ILE A 70 12.42 -1.83 -12.25
N VAL A 71 11.15 -2.02 -11.90
CA VAL A 71 10.53 -1.37 -10.74
C VAL A 71 11.29 -1.75 -9.47
N HIS A 72 11.59 -3.03 -9.27
CA HIS A 72 12.42 -3.49 -8.15
C HIS A 72 13.78 -2.79 -8.12
N ALA A 73 14.51 -2.80 -9.23
CA ALA A 73 15.83 -2.17 -9.32
C ALA A 73 15.79 -0.65 -9.08
N VAL A 74 14.72 0.03 -9.50
CA VAL A 74 14.52 1.46 -9.25
C VAL A 74 14.17 1.72 -7.79
N CYS A 75 13.28 0.91 -7.20
CA CYS A 75 12.90 0.99 -5.80
C CYS A 75 14.11 0.80 -4.89
N GLU A 76 14.92 -0.22 -5.13
CA GLU A 76 16.16 -0.47 -4.37
C GLU A 76 17.09 0.74 -4.39
N LYS A 77 17.35 1.30 -5.57
CA LYS A 77 18.20 2.51 -5.72
C LYS A 77 17.64 3.74 -5.02
N LYS A 78 16.32 3.79 -4.82
CA LYS A 78 15.63 4.88 -4.11
C LYS A 78 15.47 4.60 -2.62
N GLY A 79 15.84 3.42 -2.12
CA GLY A 79 15.59 3.00 -0.74
C GLY A 79 14.11 2.71 -0.47
N GLN A 80 13.39 2.23 -1.47
CA GLN A 80 11.98 1.84 -1.38
C GLN A 80 11.87 0.32 -1.42
N ASP A 81 10.86 -0.22 -0.73
CA ASP A 81 10.53 -1.64 -0.80
C ASP A 81 9.26 -1.83 -1.65
N PRO A 82 9.36 -2.43 -2.85
CA PRO A 82 8.21 -2.67 -3.74
C PRO A 82 7.22 -3.71 -3.18
N ARG A 83 7.55 -4.38 -2.07
CA ARG A 83 6.70 -5.35 -1.36
C ARG A 83 6.40 -4.93 0.08
N ILE A 84 6.53 -3.64 0.39
CA ILE A 84 6.33 -3.08 1.74
C ILE A 84 5.00 -3.49 2.40
N VAL A 85 3.97 -3.77 1.61
CA VAL A 85 2.65 -4.20 2.08
C VAL A 85 2.72 -5.40 3.03
N LEU A 86 3.68 -6.31 2.82
CA LEU A 86 3.90 -7.50 3.66
C LEU A 86 4.37 -7.15 5.07
N GLU A 87 4.99 -5.98 5.24
CA GLU A 87 5.52 -5.50 6.51
C GLU A 87 4.57 -4.53 7.24
N LEU A 88 3.55 -4.00 6.56
CA LEU A 88 2.67 -2.95 7.10
C LEU A 88 1.98 -3.36 8.39
N GLU A 89 1.43 -4.57 8.45
CA GLU A 89 0.76 -5.06 9.67
C GLU A 89 1.75 -5.09 10.84
N ARG A 90 2.95 -5.61 10.63
CA ARG A 90 4.01 -5.61 11.65
C ARG A 90 4.37 -4.18 12.07
N MET A 91 4.52 -3.25 11.12
CA MET A 91 4.84 -1.85 11.39
C MET A 91 3.73 -1.17 12.22
N LEU A 92 2.46 -1.43 11.91
CA LEU A 92 1.31 -0.92 12.64
C LEU A 92 1.29 -1.42 14.09
N LEU A 93 1.52 -2.72 14.29
CA LEU A 93 1.52 -3.34 15.63
C LEU A 93 2.63 -2.79 16.55
N VAL A 94 3.80 -2.45 16.00
CA VAL A 94 4.91 -1.86 16.77
C VAL A 94 4.53 -0.49 17.37
N THR A 95 3.64 0.27 16.74
CA THR A 95 3.25 1.59 17.24
C THR A 95 2.45 1.55 18.54
N LYS A 96 1.81 0.42 18.88
CA LYS A 96 0.90 0.23 20.03
C LYS A 96 -0.26 1.24 20.13
N ARG A 97 -0.49 2.05 19.08
CA ARG A 97 -1.54 3.09 19.01
C ARG A 97 -2.71 2.68 18.12
N VAL A 98 -2.51 1.67 17.29
CA VAL A 98 -3.49 1.20 16.31
C VAL A 98 -3.79 -0.28 16.58
N LYS A 99 -5.04 -0.66 16.38
CA LYS A 99 -5.48 -2.06 16.38
C LYS A 99 -5.86 -2.42 14.95
N VAL A 100 -5.27 -3.47 14.39
CA VAL A 100 -5.68 -4.02 13.10
C VAL A 100 -6.99 -4.76 13.30
N ILE A 101 -8.03 -4.35 12.57
CA ILE A 101 -9.38 -4.92 12.65
C ILE A 101 -9.76 -5.72 11.41
N GLN A 102 -9.10 -5.46 10.28
CA GLN A 102 -9.36 -6.07 8.99
C GLN A 102 -8.09 -6.01 8.15
N THR A 103 -7.82 -7.12 7.46
CA THR A 103 -6.77 -7.26 6.45
C THR A 103 -7.42 -7.99 5.28
N GLU A 104 -7.32 -7.40 4.09
CA GLU A 104 -7.78 -8.02 2.86
C GLU A 104 -6.66 -7.97 1.83
N ASP A 105 -6.47 -9.06 1.10
CA ASP A 105 -5.60 -9.14 -0.06
C ASP A 105 -6.37 -9.67 -1.27
N GLY A 106 -5.93 -9.26 -2.45
CA GLY A 106 -6.46 -9.71 -3.72
C GLY A 106 -5.33 -9.76 -4.73
N SER A 107 -5.26 -10.85 -5.48
CA SER A 107 -4.34 -10.97 -6.62
C SER A 107 -5.15 -11.24 -7.88
N CYS A 108 -4.72 -10.66 -8.99
CA CYS A 108 -5.29 -10.93 -10.31
C CYS A 108 -4.18 -11.51 -11.17
N ASP A 109 -4.39 -12.70 -11.73
CA ASP A 109 -3.45 -13.25 -12.70
C ASP A 109 -3.65 -12.53 -14.04
N THR A 110 -2.78 -11.57 -14.33
CA THR A 110 -2.81 -10.83 -15.60
C THR A 110 -2.00 -11.53 -16.70
N SER A 111 -1.44 -12.72 -16.44
CA SER A 111 -0.66 -13.49 -17.41
C SER A 111 -1.53 -14.36 -18.32
N GLN A 112 -2.74 -14.70 -17.87
CA GLN A 112 -3.75 -15.38 -18.68
C GLN A 112 -4.34 -14.35 -19.67
N LEU A 113 -4.17 -14.60 -20.97
CA LEU A 113 -4.91 -13.86 -22.00
C LEU A 113 -6.39 -14.24 -21.86
N ASP A 114 -7.26 -13.22 -21.78
CA ASP A 114 -8.71 -13.31 -21.57
C ASP A 114 -9.37 -14.52 -22.27
N ASP A 115 -9.56 -15.62 -21.52
CA ASP A 115 -10.38 -16.76 -21.92
C ASP A 115 -11.84 -16.60 -21.46
N GLY A 116 -12.17 -15.43 -20.90
CA GLY A 116 -13.48 -15.11 -20.36
C GLY A 116 -13.79 -15.71 -18.98
N SER A 117 -12.85 -16.42 -18.34
CA SER A 117 -13.10 -17.14 -17.08
C SER A 117 -12.86 -16.31 -15.81
N ASP A 118 -11.94 -15.33 -15.81
CA ASP A 118 -11.61 -14.57 -14.59
C ASP A 118 -12.17 -13.14 -14.60
N ARG A 119 -13.51 -13.05 -14.60
CA ARG A 119 -14.21 -11.75 -14.57
C ARG A 119 -14.43 -11.21 -13.17
N GLU A 120 -14.53 -12.03 -12.13
CA GLU A 120 -14.99 -11.56 -10.82
C GLU A 120 -13.91 -10.80 -10.06
N THR A 121 -12.70 -11.34 -10.00
CA THR A 121 -11.54 -10.70 -9.33
C THR A 121 -11.10 -9.45 -10.07
N ALA A 122 -10.99 -9.51 -11.40
CA ALA A 122 -10.67 -8.35 -12.22
C ALA A 122 -11.74 -7.25 -12.14
N ARG A 123 -13.03 -7.62 -12.08
CA ARG A 123 -14.12 -6.64 -11.86
C ARG A 123 -14.06 -6.06 -10.46
N LYS A 124 -13.79 -6.86 -9.43
CA LYS A 124 -13.64 -6.36 -8.06
C LYS A 124 -12.47 -5.37 -7.98
N PHE A 125 -11.32 -5.72 -8.57
CA PHE A 125 -10.15 -4.83 -8.63
C PHE A 125 -10.45 -3.54 -9.42
N HIS A 126 -11.19 -3.63 -10.53
CA HIS A 126 -11.65 -2.47 -11.28
C HIS A 126 -12.63 -1.62 -10.46
N TRP A 127 -13.58 -2.24 -9.75
CA TRP A 127 -14.50 -1.53 -8.86
C TRP A 127 -13.77 -0.86 -7.69
N ASP A 128 -12.81 -1.52 -7.06
CA ASP A 128 -11.93 -0.94 -6.02
C ASP A 128 -11.06 0.20 -6.57
N TYR A 129 -10.82 0.23 -7.88
CA TYR A 129 -10.15 1.34 -8.56
C TYR A 129 -11.12 2.49 -8.90
N VAL A 130 -12.40 2.21 -9.15
CA VAL A 130 -13.40 3.18 -9.63
C VAL A 130 -14.26 3.79 -8.51
N GLU A 131 -14.55 3.07 -7.43
CA GLU A 131 -15.44 3.51 -6.33
C GLU A 131 -14.73 4.24 -5.18
N THR A 132 -13.48 4.67 -5.35
CA THR A 132 -12.72 5.40 -4.31
C THR A 132 -12.24 6.77 -4.79
#